data_AF-A0A733UIR7-F1
#
_entry.id   AF-A0A733UIR7-F1
#
_cell.length_a   1.000
_cell.length_b   1.000
_cell.length_c   1.000
_cell.angle_alpha   90.00
_cell.angle_beta   90.00
_cell.angle_gamma   90.00
#
_symmetry.space_group_name_H-M   'P 1'
#
loop_
_entity.id
_entity.type
_entity.pdbx_description
1 polymer ?
#
loop_
_entity_poly.entity_id
_entity_poly.type
_entity_poly.pdbx_seq_one_letter_code
_entity_poly.pdbx_strand_id
1 'polypeptide(L)'
;MKIGLYSVNDKAMFDALNQTKVTHEDMKSLFFKRGMIISKETKRKTLALDFSRYYHGYSDFEFLSNILGSVGRREKVSINIINTNIDKN
;
A
#
# COMPACT_ATOMS: atom_id res chain seq x y z
N MET A 1 -1.18 -7.12 13.01
CA MET A 1 -1.31 -5.82 12.28
C MET A 1 -1.02 -6.09 10.81
N LYS A 2 -2.02 -6.04 9.92
CA LYS A 2 -1.87 -6.29 8.47
C LYS A 2 -1.39 -5.00 7.82
N ILE A 3 -0.14 -4.96 7.35
CA ILE A 3 0.56 -3.72 6.99
C ILE A 3 0.91 -3.77 5.49
N GLY A 4 0.00 -3.28 4.65
CA GLY A 4 0.27 -2.94 3.25
C GLY A 4 0.95 -1.57 3.07
N LEU A 5 1.03 -0.78 4.14
CA LEU A 5 1.59 0.58 4.15
C LEU A 5 2.80 0.61 5.10
N TYR A 6 4.01 0.70 4.54
CA TYR A 6 5.29 0.63 5.28
C TYR A 6 5.47 1.74 6.33
N SER A 7 4.74 2.82 6.20
CA SER A 7 4.80 4.03 7.02
C SER A 7 3.54 4.85 6.82
N VAL A 8 3.07 5.52 7.86
CA VAL A 8 1.98 6.50 7.78
C VAL A 8 2.54 7.79 7.19
N ASN A 9 2.71 7.86 5.87
CA ASN A 9 3.14 9.07 5.18
C ASN A 9 2.43 9.25 3.83
N ASP A 10 2.41 10.50 3.38
CA ASP A 10 1.74 10.91 2.14
C ASP A 10 2.30 10.15 0.93
N LYS A 11 3.61 9.86 0.94
CA LYS A 11 4.27 9.06 -0.09
C LYS A 11 3.73 7.63 -0.14
N ALA A 12 3.64 6.93 0.99
CA ALA A 12 3.11 5.57 1.02
C ALA A 12 1.64 5.57 0.60
N MET A 13 0.90 6.62 0.94
CA MET A 13 -0.48 6.77 0.54
C MET A 13 -0.63 6.96 -0.98
N PHE A 14 0.18 7.84 -1.56
CA PHE A 14 0.27 8.03 -3.00
C PHE A 14 0.67 6.72 -3.72
N ASP A 15 1.69 6.04 -3.21
CA ASP A 15 2.18 4.79 -3.81
C ASP A 15 1.13 3.67 -3.71
N ALA A 16 0.42 3.57 -2.59
CA ALA A 16 -0.68 2.61 -2.37
C ALA A 16 -1.84 2.79 -3.36
N LEU A 17 -2.29 4.03 -3.55
CA LEU A 17 -3.42 4.34 -4.44
C LEU A 17 -3.10 4.12 -5.92
N ASN A 18 -1.82 4.13 -6.28
CA ASN A 18 -1.36 3.85 -7.64
C ASN A 18 -1.14 2.36 -7.92
N GLN A 19 -1.28 1.48 -6.93
CA GLN A 19 -1.17 0.03 -7.14
C GLN A 19 -2.33 -0.48 -8.00
N THR A 20 -2.06 -1.53 -8.80
CA THR A 20 -3.03 -2.13 -9.72
C THR A 20 -4.27 -2.72 -9.04
N LYS A 21 -4.14 -3.09 -7.76
CA LYS A 21 -5.24 -3.59 -6.94
C LYS A 21 -6.30 -2.53 -6.62
N VAL A 22 -5.94 -1.25 -6.62
CA VAL A 22 -6.86 -0.15 -6.32
C VAL A 22 -7.63 0.24 -7.59
N THR A 23 -8.92 -0.08 -7.59
CA THR A 23 -9.80 0.23 -8.71
C THR A 23 -10.21 1.70 -8.71
N HIS A 24 -10.74 2.17 -9.83
CA HIS A 24 -11.28 3.53 -9.88
C HIS A 24 -12.54 3.69 -9.01
N GLU A 25 -13.28 2.60 -8.74
CA GLU A 25 -14.45 2.62 -7.87
C GLU A 25 -14.05 2.75 -6.39
N ASP A 26 -12.93 2.14 -6.00
CA ASP A 26 -12.35 2.32 -4.66
C ASP A 26 -11.93 3.78 -4.44
N MET A 27 -11.33 4.40 -5.47
CA MET A 27 -11.00 5.83 -5.44
C MET A 27 -12.25 6.69 -5.26
N LYS A 28 -13.33 6.42 -6.01
CA LYS A 28 -14.60 7.14 -5.80
C LYS A 28 -15.11 6.97 -4.38
N SER A 29 -15.08 5.76 -3.84
CA SER A 29 -15.54 5.47 -2.48
C SER A 29 -14.76 6.25 -1.43
N LEU A 30 -13.43 6.35 -1.58
CA LEU A 30 -12.56 7.14 -0.70
C LEU A 30 -12.89 8.64 -0.73
N PHE A 31 -13.11 9.20 -1.91
CA PHE A 31 -13.46 10.61 -2.08
C PHE A 31 -14.89 10.89 -1.61
N PHE A 32 -15.83 9.98 -1.90
CA PHE A 32 -17.23 10.09 -1.51
C PHE A 32 -17.42 10.03 0.00
N LYS A 33 -16.64 9.20 0.71
CA LYS A 33 -16.61 9.17 2.19
C LYS A 33 -16.26 10.52 2.81
N ARG A 34 -15.55 11.37 2.08
CA ARG A 34 -15.19 12.74 2.46
C ARG A 34 -16.18 13.80 1.94
N GLY A 35 -17.27 13.38 1.30
CA GLY A 35 -18.25 14.28 0.68
C GLY A 35 -17.81 14.87 -0.65
N MET A 36 -16.79 14.29 -1.30
CA MET A 36 -16.24 14.80 -2.56
C MET A 36 -16.61 13.91 -3.73
N ILE A 37 -16.97 14.54 -4.85
CA ILE A 37 -17.31 13.84 -6.10
C ILE A 37 -16.16 14.02 -7.09
N ILE A 38 -15.74 12.93 -7.71
CA ILE A 38 -14.66 12.93 -8.71
C ILE A 38 -15.19 12.56 -10.09
N SER A 39 -14.60 13.16 -11.13
CA SER A 39 -14.92 12.78 -12.51
C SER A 39 -14.31 11.43 -12.85
N LYS A 40 -15.01 10.66 -13.70
CA LYS A 40 -14.51 9.39 -14.26
C LYS A 40 -13.30 9.59 -15.18
N GLU A 41 -13.15 10.79 -15.74
CA GLU A 41 -12.09 11.13 -16.69
C GLU A 41 -10.78 11.52 -16.00
N THR A 42 -10.82 11.84 -14.70
CA THR A 42 -9.64 12.28 -13.97
C THR A 42 -8.64 11.13 -13.83
N LYS A 43 -7.38 11.41 -14.17
CA LYS A 43 -6.30 10.41 -14.11
C LYS A 43 -6.10 9.92 -12.68
N ARG A 44 -5.82 8.61 -12.52
CA ARG A 44 -5.54 8.01 -11.20
C ARG A 44 -4.41 8.72 -10.45
N LYS A 45 -3.31 9.04 -11.14
CA LYS A 45 -2.15 9.72 -10.53
C LYS A 45 -2.52 11.09 -9.94
N THR A 46 -3.35 11.87 -10.62
CA THR A 46 -3.77 13.19 -10.12
C THR A 46 -4.69 13.05 -8.91
N LEU A 47 -5.60 12.07 -8.92
CA LEU A 47 -6.45 11.77 -7.77
C LEU A 47 -5.63 11.27 -6.57
N ALA A 48 -4.66 10.38 -6.80
CA ALA A 48 -3.77 9.89 -5.76
C ALA A 48 -2.94 11.02 -5.13
N LEU A 49 -2.44 11.95 -5.96
CA LEU A 49 -1.66 13.10 -5.51
C LEU A 49 -2.50 14.06 -4.68
N ASP A 50 -3.74 14.29 -5.07
CA ASP A 50 -4.64 15.17 -4.33
C ASP A 50 -5.08 14.53 -3.02
N PHE A 51 -5.44 13.24 -3.06
CA PHE A 51 -5.81 12.48 -1.87
C PHE A 51 -4.68 12.45 -0.84
N SER A 52 -3.44 12.19 -1.25
CA SER A 52 -2.29 12.10 -0.35
C SER A 52 -1.96 13.38 0.42
N ARG A 53 -2.51 14.55 0.01
CA ARG A 53 -2.29 15.82 0.72
C ARG A 53 -3.22 16.00 1.91
N TYR A 54 -4.28 15.21 1.98
CA TYR A 54 -5.25 15.37 3.04
C TYR A 54 -4.80 14.69 4.33
N TYR A 55 -5.38 15.11 5.45
CA TYR A 55 -5.27 14.38 6.69
C TYR A 55 -5.95 13.00 6.54
N HIS A 56 -5.19 11.95 6.81
CA HIS A 56 -5.65 10.56 6.77
C HIS A 56 -5.84 10.03 8.18
N GLY A 57 -7.03 9.48 8.42
CA GLY A 57 -7.37 8.82 9.68
C GLY A 57 -7.21 7.32 9.57
N TYR A 58 -7.24 6.62 10.71
CA TYR A 58 -7.16 5.16 10.80
C TYR A 58 -8.05 4.42 9.78
N SER A 59 -9.28 4.91 9.59
CA SER A 59 -10.25 4.27 8.69
C SER A 59 -9.82 4.23 7.22
N ASP A 60 -9.00 5.19 6.79
CA ASP A 60 -8.49 5.23 5.42
C ASP A 60 -7.40 4.16 5.24
N PHE A 61 -6.53 4.01 6.24
CA PHE A 61 -5.50 2.98 6.29
C PHE A 61 -6.10 1.58 6.36
N GLU A 62 -7.16 1.40 7.15
CA GLU A 62 -7.88 0.13 7.26
C GLU A 62 -8.53 -0.25 5.93
N PHE A 63 -9.23 0.68 5.28
CA PHE A 63 -9.83 0.47 3.96
C PHE A 63 -8.80 0.04 2.92
N LEU A 64 -7.67 0.76 2.85
CA LEU A 64 -6.60 0.42 1.92
C LEU A 64 -5.90 -0.89 2.27
N SER A 65 -5.73 -1.20 3.55
CA SER A 65 -5.16 -2.49 3.98
C SER A 65 -6.05 -3.66 3.55
N ASN A 66 -7.37 -3.49 3.59
CA ASN A 66 -8.32 -4.50 3.14
C ASN A 66 -8.24 -4.73 1.61
N ILE A 67 -8.07 -3.66 0.82
CA ILE A 67 -7.94 -3.75 -0.65
C ILE A 67 -6.59 -4.32 -1.07
N LEU A 68 -5.51 -3.77 -0.52
CA LEU A 68 -4.15 -4.17 -0.89
C LEU A 68 -3.82 -5.57 -0.37
N GLY A 69 -4.49 -5.98 0.70
CA GLY A 69 -4.30 -7.25 1.38
C GLY A 69 -2.95 -7.32 2.09
N SER A 70 -2.65 -8.51 2.61
CA SER A 70 -1.33 -8.80 3.16
C SER A 70 -0.34 -9.01 2.02
N VAL A 71 0.54 -8.04 1.76
CA VAL A 71 1.81 -8.34 1.10
C VAL A 71 2.57 -9.22 2.08
N GLY A 72 2.60 -10.54 1.81
CA GLY A 72 3.38 -11.49 2.59
C GLY A 72 4.84 -11.07 2.55
N ARG A 73 5.26 -10.32 3.56
CA ARG A 73 6.64 -9.88 3.66
C ARG A 73 7.43 -11.09 4.11
N ARG A 74 8.13 -11.74 3.18
CA ARG A 74 9.22 -12.65 3.52
C ARG A 74 10.26 -11.76 4.17
N GLU A 75 10.53 -11.97 5.47
CA GLU A 75 11.62 -11.26 6.12
C GLU A 75 12.90 -11.45 5.30
N LYS A 76 13.70 -10.39 5.18
CA LYS A 76 15.03 -10.51 4.55
C LYS A 76 15.92 -11.27 5.52
N VAL A 77 15.86 -12.60 5.45
CA VAL A 77 16.75 -13.47 6.22
C VAL A 77 18.04 -13.60 5.45
N SER A 78 19.12 -13.03 5.97
CA SER A 78 20.49 -13.29 5.52
C SER A 78 20.96 -14.61 6.15
N ILE A 79 20.55 -15.75 5.59
CA ILE A 79 21.05 -17.07 6.01
C ILE A 79 22.15 -17.51 5.04
N ASN A 80 23.33 -17.80 5.57
CA ASN A 80 24.42 -18.44 4.81
C ASN A 80 24.60 -19.84 5.38
N ILE A 81 24.30 -20.86 4.57
CA ILE A 81 24.53 -22.26 4.91
C ILE A 81 25.91 -22.64 4.37
N ILE A 82 26.85 -22.90 5.27
CA ILE A 82 28.21 -23.33 4.92
C ILE A 82 28.24 -24.86 4.98
N ASN A 83 28.29 -25.50 3.81
CA ASN A 83 28.49 -26.93 3.69
C ASN A 83 29.99 -27.19 3.52
N THR A 84 30.69 -27.45 4.62
CA THR A 84 32.09 -27.89 4.59
C THR A 84 32.15 -29.40 4.78
N ASN A 85 32.85 -30.11 3.89
CA ASN A 85 33.20 -31.51 4.12
C ASN A 85 34.33 -31.57 5.15
N ILE A 86 34.17 -32.43 6.16
CA ILE A 86 35.19 -32.69 7.17
C ILE A 86 36.15 -33.70 6.55
N ASP A 87 37.30 -33.24 6.04
CA ASP A 87 38.41 -34.14 5.73
C ASP A 87 38.95 -34.70 7.05
N LYS A 88 38.73 -35.99 7.27
CA LYS A 88 39.37 -36.73 8.35
C LYS A 88 40.79 -37.07 7.91
N ASN A 89 41.78 -36.52 8.63
CA ASN A 89 43.16 -37.00 8.63
C ASN A 89 43.24 -38.47 9.07
#